data_AF-A0A951VJV2-F1
#
_entry.id   AF-A0A951VJV2-F1
#
_cell.length_a   1.000
_cell.length_b   1.000
_cell.length_c   1.000
_cell.angle_alpha   90.00
_cell.angle_beta   90.00
_cell.angle_gamma   90.00
#
_symmetry.space_group_name_H-M   'P 1'
#
loop_
_entity.id
_entity.type
_entity.pdbx_description
1 polymer ?
#
loop_
_entity_poly.entity_id
_entity_poly.type
_entity_poly.pdbx_seq_one_letter_code
_entity_poly.pdbx_strand_id
1 'polypeptide(L)'
;MKKNQTKPIVLIMTGLLWTSFAQAQNSINASGGDAIGSGGTVAYSVGQTFYTTNSGTTGTVEQGVQHAYEIYSLGIEDSKMDISLIIFPNPTTDNLTLKIGDYNNEKLSYQLYDMQGKLLKNDEIKAEQTQIEMKDFARATYFINVVNKNNEKIESFKIIKN
;
A
#
# COMPACT_ATOMS: atom_id res chain seq x y z
N MET A 1 36.87 -23.47 33.92
CA MET A 1 35.89 -22.36 33.82
C MET A 1 34.47 -22.92 33.97
N LYS A 2 33.82 -22.76 35.14
CA LYS A 2 32.41 -23.13 35.31
C LYS A 2 31.55 -21.93 34.87
N LYS A 3 30.85 -22.07 33.74
CA LYS A 3 29.97 -21.03 33.20
C LYS A 3 28.79 -20.86 34.16
N ASN A 4 28.57 -19.63 34.64
CA ASN A 4 27.57 -19.35 35.66
C ASN A 4 26.15 -19.38 35.06
N GLN A 5 25.50 -20.56 35.11
CA GLN A 5 24.20 -20.85 34.48
C GLN A 5 23.00 -20.19 35.18
N THR A 6 23.22 -19.48 36.30
CA THR A 6 22.16 -18.84 37.09
C THR A 6 21.62 -17.58 36.45
N LYS A 7 22.47 -16.82 35.74
CA LYS A 7 22.07 -15.58 35.04
C LYS A 7 21.03 -15.78 33.94
N PRO A 8 21.14 -16.77 33.02
CA PRO A 8 20.10 -16.99 32.01
C PRO A 8 18.77 -17.47 32.61
N ILE A 9 18.80 -18.25 33.69
CA ILE A 9 17.58 -18.74 34.36
C ILE A 9 16.79 -17.60 34.98
N VAL A 10 17.49 -16.66 35.64
CA VAL A 10 16.85 -15.46 36.22
C VAL A 10 16.22 -14.60 35.12
N LEU A 11 16.92 -14.41 33.99
CA LEU A 11 16.41 -13.62 32.86
C LEU A 11 15.10 -14.20 32.28
N ILE A 12 15.05 -15.53 32.10
CA ILE A 12 13.87 -16.24 31.59
C ILE A 12 12.71 -16.14 32.59
N MET A 13 12.97 -16.31 33.89
CA MET A 13 11.93 -16.14 34.92
C MET A 13 11.38 -14.70 34.97
N THR A 14 12.22 -13.68 34.84
CA THR A 14 11.73 -12.29 34.76
C THR A 14 10.89 -12.02 33.51
N GLY A 15 11.23 -12.63 32.36
CA GLY A 15 10.43 -12.50 31.15
C GLY A 15 9.04 -13.15 31.25
N LEU A 16 8.96 -14.33 31.89
CA LEU A 16 7.69 -15.04 32.13
C LEU A 16 6.78 -14.32 33.14
N LEU A 17 7.33 -13.55 34.07
CA LEU A 17 6.51 -12.77 35.01
C LEU A 17 5.81 -11.58 34.32
N TRP A 18 6.37 -11.06 33.22
CA TRP A 18 5.82 -9.89 32.51
C TRP A 18 4.66 -10.24 31.58
N THR A 19 4.55 -11.48 31.11
CA THR A 19 3.43 -11.92 30.26
C THR A 19 2.10 -11.94 31.02
N SER A 20 2.13 -12.00 32.35
CA SER A 20 0.96 -11.93 33.24
C SER A 20 0.26 -10.56 33.22
N PHE A 21 0.94 -9.52 32.72
CA PHE A 21 0.39 -8.16 32.59
C PHE A 21 -0.06 -7.83 31.17
N ALA A 22 0.02 -8.80 30.25
CA ALA A 22 -0.53 -8.63 28.91
C ALA A 22 -2.06 -8.62 28.99
N GLN A 23 -2.64 -7.42 28.97
CA GLN A 23 -4.07 -7.24 28.74
C GLN A 23 -4.34 -7.48 27.25
N ALA A 24 -5.13 -8.49 26.92
CA ALA A 24 -5.70 -8.63 25.59
C ALA A 24 -6.91 -7.71 25.45
N GLN A 25 -7.17 -7.23 24.24
CA GLN A 25 -8.32 -6.37 23.93
C GLN A 25 -9.60 -7.19 24.12
N ASN A 26 -10.48 -6.78 25.03
CA ASN A 26 -11.80 -7.38 25.19
C ASN A 26 -12.82 -6.53 24.44
N SER A 27 -13.46 -7.10 23.42
CA SER A 27 -14.61 -6.45 22.77
C SER A 27 -15.90 -6.84 23.49
N ILE A 28 -16.72 -5.84 23.85
CA ILE A 28 -18.05 -6.07 24.41
C ILE A 28 -19.01 -6.32 23.25
N ASN A 29 -18.89 -7.47 22.60
CA ASN A 29 -19.81 -7.86 21.53
C ASN A 29 -21.09 -8.42 22.17
N ALA A 30 -22.26 -7.97 21.70
CA ALA A 30 -23.54 -8.58 22.09
C ALA A 30 -23.70 -10.01 21.56
N SER A 31 -23.04 -10.36 20.45
CA SER A 31 -22.97 -11.71 19.87
C SER A 31 -21.81 -11.80 18.87
N GLY A 32 -21.49 -12.98 18.35
CA GLY A 32 -20.44 -13.20 17.34
C GLY A 32 -20.17 -14.68 17.10
N GLY A 33 -19.30 -14.99 16.16
CA GLY A 33 -18.88 -16.36 15.87
C GLY A 33 -18.14 -16.48 14.54
N ASP A 34 -17.84 -17.70 14.15
CA ASP A 34 -17.22 -18.02 12.87
C ASP A 34 -18.26 -18.63 11.93
N ALA A 35 -18.36 -18.09 10.72
CA ALA A 35 -19.09 -18.69 9.62
C ALA A 35 -18.11 -19.50 8.76
N ILE A 36 -18.34 -20.79 8.61
CA ILE A 36 -17.53 -21.69 7.77
C ILE A 36 -18.37 -22.13 6.58
N GLY A 37 -17.84 -21.96 5.37
CA GLY A 37 -18.45 -22.44 4.13
C GLY A 37 -17.41 -22.92 3.12
N SER A 38 -17.87 -23.43 1.99
CA SER A 38 -17.00 -23.89 0.89
C SER A 38 -16.13 -22.78 0.28
N GLY A 39 -16.48 -21.51 0.53
CA GLY A 39 -15.70 -20.33 0.14
C GLY A 39 -14.72 -19.81 1.21
N GLY A 40 -14.59 -20.47 2.36
CA GLY A 40 -13.67 -20.08 3.43
C GLY A 40 -14.35 -19.85 4.79
N THR A 41 -13.61 -19.24 5.69
CA THR A 41 -14.03 -18.98 7.08
C THR A 41 -14.03 -17.47 7.34
N VAL A 42 -15.11 -16.97 7.95
CA VAL A 42 -15.28 -15.55 8.30
C VAL A 42 -15.68 -15.43 9.76
N ALA A 43 -14.86 -14.77 10.56
CA ALA A 43 -15.20 -14.37 11.92
C ALA A 43 -16.06 -13.10 11.89
N TYR A 44 -17.16 -13.07 12.64
CA TYR A 44 -18.04 -11.90 12.75
C TYR A 44 -18.39 -11.60 14.21
N SER A 45 -18.66 -10.31 14.47
CA SER A 45 -19.11 -9.80 15.76
C SER A 45 -20.33 -8.91 15.58
N VAL A 46 -21.30 -9.03 16.49
CA VAL A 46 -22.54 -8.26 16.55
C VAL A 46 -22.56 -7.50 17.88
N GLY A 47 -22.94 -6.22 17.85
CA GLY A 47 -23.12 -5.42 19.07
C GLY A 47 -21.92 -4.58 19.47
N GLN A 48 -21.29 -3.89 18.53
CA GLN A 48 -20.42 -2.76 18.83
C GLN A 48 -21.16 -1.75 19.71
N THR A 49 -20.75 -1.61 20.97
CA THR A 49 -21.37 -0.70 21.95
C THR A 49 -20.95 0.77 21.74
N PHE A 50 -19.82 0.99 21.07
CA PHE A 50 -19.29 2.31 20.74
C PHE A 50 -19.41 2.56 19.24
N TYR A 51 -20.36 3.37 18.81
CA TYR A 51 -20.56 3.73 17.39
C TYR A 51 -20.62 5.25 17.20
N THR A 52 -20.35 6.01 18.25
CA THR A 52 -20.48 7.46 18.23
C THR A 52 -19.33 8.08 17.45
N THR A 53 -19.67 8.75 16.35
CA THR A 53 -18.75 9.61 15.62
C THR A 53 -18.71 10.98 16.27
N ASN A 54 -17.52 11.39 16.73
CA ASN A 54 -17.27 12.76 17.19
C ASN A 54 -16.60 13.52 16.05
N SER A 55 -17.27 14.56 15.55
CA SER A 55 -16.77 15.39 14.45
C SER A 55 -16.30 16.74 14.96
N GLY A 56 -15.07 17.12 14.62
CA GLY A 56 -14.49 18.44 14.88
C GLY A 56 -13.92 19.06 13.61
N THR A 57 -13.43 20.30 13.70
CA THR A 57 -12.92 21.06 12.54
C THR A 57 -11.73 20.39 11.84
N THR A 58 -10.97 19.56 12.56
CA THR A 58 -9.75 18.91 12.06
C THR A 58 -9.93 17.43 11.72
N GLY A 59 -11.14 16.87 11.87
CA GLY A 59 -11.39 15.46 11.55
C GLY A 59 -12.52 14.84 12.36
N THR A 60 -12.77 13.58 12.06
CA THR A 60 -13.79 12.75 12.72
C THR A 60 -13.11 11.60 13.45
N VAL A 61 -13.62 11.26 14.63
CA VAL A 61 -13.18 10.09 15.39
C VAL A 61 -14.38 9.19 15.61
N GLU A 62 -14.31 7.99 15.04
CA GLU A 62 -15.29 6.94 15.23
C GLU A 62 -14.82 6.03 16.36
N GLN A 63 -15.68 5.84 17.37
CA GLN A 63 -15.40 4.89 18.42
C GLN A 63 -15.70 3.47 17.93
N GLY A 64 -14.99 2.46 18.47
CA GLY A 64 -15.28 1.04 18.24
C GLY A 64 -14.27 0.31 17.35
N VAL A 65 -14.21 0.61 16.05
CA VAL A 65 -13.34 -0.11 15.10
C VAL A 65 -12.45 0.88 14.35
N GLN A 66 -11.18 0.52 14.13
CA GLN A 66 -10.28 1.31 13.30
C GLN A 66 -10.56 1.00 11.83
N HIS A 67 -11.27 1.90 11.15
CA HIS A 67 -11.47 1.82 9.70
C HIS A 67 -10.22 2.34 8.97
N ALA A 68 -9.89 1.76 7.82
CA ALA A 68 -8.90 2.36 6.94
C ALA A 68 -9.43 3.71 6.47
N TYR A 69 -8.70 4.78 6.76
CA TYR A 69 -9.03 6.10 6.21
C TYR A 69 -8.62 6.12 4.73
N GLU A 70 -9.59 5.87 3.86
CA GLU A 70 -9.40 5.96 2.41
C GLU A 70 -9.73 7.37 1.94
N ILE A 71 -8.70 8.09 1.47
CA ILE A 71 -8.88 9.40 0.84
C ILE A 71 -9.37 9.16 -0.58
N TYR A 72 -10.67 9.26 -0.79
CA TYR A 72 -11.25 9.38 -2.11
C TYR A 72 -11.08 10.82 -2.59
N SER A 73 -10.42 11.01 -3.73
CA SER A 73 -10.45 12.29 -4.43
C SER A 73 -11.89 12.54 -4.89
N LEU A 74 -12.57 13.54 -4.33
CA LEU A 74 -13.86 14.05 -4.84
C LEU A 74 -13.70 14.87 -6.14
N GLY A 75 -12.50 14.88 -6.73
CA GLY A 75 -12.26 15.49 -8.03
C GLY A 75 -13.06 14.77 -9.11
N ILE A 76 -13.81 15.53 -9.89
CA ILE A 76 -14.29 15.10 -11.21
C ILE A 76 -13.04 14.67 -11.97
N GLU A 77 -12.97 13.43 -12.44
CA GLU A 77 -11.89 13.04 -13.36
C GLU A 77 -12.06 13.91 -14.61
N ASP A 78 -11.28 14.99 -14.69
CA ASP A 78 -11.19 15.83 -15.87
C ASP A 78 -10.68 14.94 -17.00
N SER A 79 -11.63 14.46 -17.80
CA SER A 79 -11.47 13.77 -19.09
C SER A 79 -10.05 13.21 -19.27
N LYS A 80 -9.68 12.21 -18.47
CA LYS A 80 -8.48 11.44 -18.75
C LYS A 80 -8.69 10.85 -20.13
N MET A 81 -7.72 11.07 -21.00
CA MET A 81 -7.59 10.37 -22.26
C MET A 81 -7.87 8.89 -21.97
N ASP A 82 -8.86 8.28 -22.64
CA ASP A 82 -9.24 6.86 -22.51
C ASP A 82 -8.11 5.98 -23.10
N ILE A 83 -6.95 6.00 -22.46
CA ILE A 83 -5.77 5.23 -22.83
C ILE A 83 -5.62 4.13 -21.79
N SER A 84 -5.66 2.89 -22.25
CA SER A 84 -5.37 1.74 -21.40
C SER A 84 -3.86 1.64 -21.20
N LEU A 85 -3.37 1.77 -19.96
CA LEU A 85 -1.95 1.65 -19.64
C LEU A 85 -1.75 0.49 -18.67
N ILE A 86 -0.73 -0.34 -18.92
CA ILE A 86 -0.41 -1.50 -18.08
C ILE A 86 1.09 -1.53 -17.83
N ILE A 87 1.50 -1.71 -16.58
CA ILE A 87 2.92 -1.90 -16.21
C ILE A 87 3.15 -3.28 -15.60
N PHE A 88 4.15 -4.01 -16.13
CA PHE A 88 4.55 -5.31 -15.62
C PHE A 88 6.04 -5.64 -15.91
N PRO A 89 6.69 -6.49 -15.11
CA PRO A 89 6.21 -7.02 -13.84
C PRO A 89 6.28 -5.95 -12.74
N ASN A 90 5.35 -6.04 -11.78
CA ASN A 90 5.40 -5.28 -10.53
C ASN A 90 5.02 -6.24 -9.40
N PRO A 91 5.94 -6.62 -8.49
CA PRO A 91 7.30 -6.11 -8.31
C PRO A 91 8.29 -6.40 -9.46
N THR A 92 9.37 -5.62 -9.56
CA THR A 92 10.44 -5.74 -10.57
C THR A 92 11.82 -5.84 -9.93
N THR A 93 12.83 -6.32 -10.67
CA THR A 93 14.25 -6.33 -10.28
C THR A 93 15.11 -5.46 -11.20
N ASP A 94 15.18 -5.80 -12.49
CA ASP A 94 16.12 -5.20 -13.43
C ASP A 94 15.44 -4.31 -14.47
N ASN A 95 14.20 -4.61 -14.83
CA ASN A 95 13.48 -3.96 -15.91
C ASN A 95 11.97 -4.21 -15.79
N LEU A 96 11.19 -3.23 -16.22
CA LEU A 96 9.74 -3.33 -16.34
C LEU A 96 9.31 -2.86 -17.72
N THR A 97 8.11 -3.27 -18.13
CA THR A 97 7.49 -2.91 -19.39
C THR A 97 6.26 -2.06 -19.11
N LEU A 98 6.21 -0.89 -19.73
CA LEU A 98 5.01 -0.09 -19.87
C LEU A 98 4.38 -0.43 -21.22
N LYS A 99 3.13 -0.90 -21.19
CA LYS A 99 2.31 -1.21 -22.37
C LYS A 99 1.16 -0.21 -22.48
N ILE A 100 0.93 0.27 -23.69
CA ILE A 100 -0.19 1.14 -24.06
C ILE A 100 -1.16 0.31 -24.91
N GLY A 101 -2.41 0.16 -24.47
CA GLY A 101 -3.49 -0.39 -25.26
C GLY A 101 -3.91 0.60 -26.34
N ASP A 102 -4.11 0.10 -27.56
CA ASP A 102 -4.53 0.89 -28.73
C ASP A 102 -3.62 2.10 -29.02
N TYR A 103 -2.30 1.90 -28.93
CA TYR A 103 -1.30 2.95 -29.17
C TYR A 103 -1.48 3.63 -30.54
N ASN A 104 -1.89 4.90 -30.53
CA ASN A 104 -2.15 5.69 -31.73
C ASN A 104 -1.08 6.75 -32.01
N ASN A 105 0.21 6.39 -31.83
CA ASN A 105 1.36 7.29 -32.00
C ASN A 105 1.25 8.63 -31.23
N GLU A 106 0.61 8.58 -30.06
CA GLU A 106 0.48 9.74 -29.20
C GLU A 106 1.84 10.14 -28.64
N LYS A 107 2.09 11.46 -28.56
CA LYS A 107 3.31 12.00 -27.96
C LYS A 107 3.21 11.93 -26.44
N LEU A 108 3.59 10.79 -25.90
CA LEU A 108 3.61 10.52 -24.47
C LEU A 108 5.05 10.43 -23.95
N SER A 109 5.23 10.70 -22.66
CA SER A 109 6.49 10.50 -21.96
C SER A 109 6.21 9.87 -20.60
N TYR A 110 7.20 9.17 -20.06
CA TYR A 110 7.13 8.66 -18.70
C TYR A 110 8.17 9.36 -17.82
N GLN A 111 7.80 9.59 -16.57
CA GLN A 111 8.61 10.23 -15.55
C GLN A 111 8.73 9.30 -14.35
N LEU A 112 9.95 8.89 -14.02
CA LEU A 112 10.25 8.03 -12.87
C LEU A 112 10.66 8.89 -11.66
N TYR A 113 10.02 8.66 -10.53
CA TYR A 113 10.25 9.36 -9.26
C TYR A 113 10.61 8.39 -8.14
N ASP A 114 11.45 8.84 -7.21
CA ASP A 114 11.63 8.16 -5.91
C ASP A 114 10.49 8.49 -4.93
N MET A 115 10.55 7.89 -3.73
CA MET A 115 9.56 8.11 -2.67
C MET A 115 9.53 9.55 -2.14
N GLN A 116 10.59 10.33 -2.36
CA GLN A 116 10.66 11.73 -1.97
C GLN A 116 10.12 12.67 -3.07
N GLY A 117 9.70 12.13 -4.21
CA GLY A 117 9.22 12.90 -5.35
C GLY A 117 10.33 13.50 -6.21
N LYS A 118 11.58 13.04 -6.07
CA LYS A 118 12.68 13.47 -6.94
C LYS A 118 12.56 12.76 -8.29
N LEU A 119 12.61 13.54 -9.37
CA LEU A 119 12.65 13.01 -10.73
C LEU A 119 14.00 12.32 -10.99
N LEU A 120 13.97 11.03 -11.33
CA LEU A 120 15.13 10.20 -11.60
C LEU A 120 15.36 9.99 -13.10
N LYS A 121 14.27 9.86 -13.86
CA LYS A 121 14.31 9.60 -15.32
C LYS A 121 13.10 10.22 -15.99
N ASN A 122 13.27 10.74 -17.19
CA ASN A 122 12.21 11.31 -18.01
C ASN A 122 12.51 11.03 -19.49
N ASP A 123 11.76 10.13 -20.11
CA ASP A 123 11.96 9.71 -21.49
C ASP A 123 10.63 9.62 -22.25
N GLU A 124 10.72 9.76 -23.58
CA GLU A 124 9.58 9.59 -24.48
C GLU A 124 9.18 8.13 -24.66
N ILE A 125 7.86 7.89 -24.78
CA ILE A 125 7.29 6.59 -25.12
C ILE A 125 7.16 6.51 -26.64
N LYS A 126 7.99 5.69 -27.27
CA LYS A 126 8.13 5.62 -28.74
C LYS A 126 7.38 4.46 -29.39
N ALA A 127 6.88 3.52 -28.59
CA ALA A 127 6.23 2.32 -29.07
C ALA A 127 5.16 1.85 -28.07
N GLU A 128 4.27 0.98 -28.55
CA GLU A 128 3.21 0.33 -27.74
C GLU A 128 3.77 -0.30 -26.47
N GLN A 129 4.98 -0.88 -26.54
CA GLN A 129 5.69 -1.42 -25.40
C GLN A 129 7.02 -0.69 -25.23
N THR A 130 7.23 -0.11 -24.06
CA THR A 130 8.47 0.57 -23.68
C THR A 130 9.08 -0.15 -22.49
N GLN A 131 10.33 -0.58 -22.65
CA GLN A 131 11.10 -1.18 -21.57
C GLN A 131 11.79 -0.09 -20.77
N ILE A 132 11.61 -0.12 -19.46
CA ILE A 132 12.19 0.82 -18.51
C ILE A 132 13.19 0.05 -17.66
N GLU A 133 14.47 0.38 -17.83
CA GLU A 133 15.57 -0.18 -17.06
C GLU A 133 15.50 0.29 -15.61
N MET A 134 15.47 -0.66 -14.68
CA MET A 134 15.43 -0.43 -13.24
C MET A 134 16.70 -0.85 -12.53
N LYS A 135 17.60 -1.59 -13.19
CA LYS A 135 18.80 -2.23 -12.62
C LYS A 135 19.67 -1.31 -11.75
N ASP A 136 19.86 -0.07 -12.17
CA ASP A 136 20.76 0.88 -11.50
C ASP A 136 20.11 1.60 -10.30
N PHE A 137 18.81 1.37 -10.05
CA PHE A 137 18.12 1.94 -8.90
C PHE A 137 18.15 1.00 -7.68
N ALA A 138 18.16 1.60 -6.49
CA ALA A 138 18.16 0.85 -5.23
C ALA A 138 16.81 0.13 -4.98
N ARG A 139 16.81 -0.87 -4.11
CA ARG A 139 15.58 -1.56 -3.68
C ARG A 139 14.70 -0.59 -2.90
N ALA A 140 13.59 -0.16 -3.49
CA ALA A 140 12.68 0.82 -2.92
C ALA A 140 11.34 0.81 -3.67
N THR A 141 10.42 1.67 -3.22
CA THR A 141 9.23 2.03 -3.99
C THR A 141 9.53 3.21 -4.91
N TYR A 142 9.03 3.16 -6.14
CA TYR A 142 9.12 4.24 -7.13
C TYR A 142 7.74 4.57 -7.68
N PHE A 143 7.62 5.73 -8.33
CA PHE A 143 6.42 6.13 -9.05
C PHE A 143 6.74 6.42 -10.50
N ILE A 144 5.96 5.86 -11.43
CA ILE A 144 6.04 6.20 -12.85
C ILE A 144 4.79 6.98 -13.22
N ASN A 145 4.95 8.22 -13.63
CA ASN A 145 3.87 9.03 -14.18
C ASN A 145 3.95 8.98 -15.70
N VAL A 146 2.82 8.73 -16.36
CA VAL A 146 2.68 8.91 -17.81
C VAL A 146 2.06 10.28 -18.06
N VAL A 147 2.71 11.09 -18.89
CA VAL A 147 2.29 12.45 -19.19
C VAL A 147 2.11 12.65 -20.70
N ASN A 148 1.20 13.55 -21.07
CA ASN A 148 1.01 13.96 -22.45
C ASN A 148 2.02 15.05 -22.87
N LYS A 149 1.92 15.51 -24.13
CA LYS A 149 2.75 16.61 -24.69
C LYS A 149 2.67 17.94 -23.91
N ASN A 150 1.60 18.18 -23.16
CA ASN A 150 1.40 19.37 -22.33
C ASN A 150 1.95 19.17 -20.91
N ASN A 151 2.58 18.02 -20.64
CA ASN A 151 3.05 17.60 -19.32
C ASN A 151 1.90 17.39 -18.31
N GLU A 152 0.68 17.14 -18.79
CA GLU A 152 -0.46 16.77 -17.97
C GLU A 152 -0.40 15.28 -17.66
N LYS A 153 -0.59 14.92 -16.38
CA LYS A 153 -0.52 13.54 -15.91
C LYS A 153 -1.77 12.78 -16.31
N ILE A 154 -1.57 11.71 -17.06
CA ILE A 154 -2.62 10.78 -17.49
C ILE A 154 -2.82 9.72 -16.41
N GLU A 155 -1.74 9.03 -16.04
CA GLU A 155 -1.77 7.93 -15.07
C GLU A 155 -0.48 7.88 -14.24
N SER A 156 -0.57 7.24 -13.07
CA SER A 156 0.56 7.04 -12.15
C SER A 156 0.58 5.62 -11.63
N PHE A 157 1.73 4.97 -11.71
CA PHE A 157 1.95 3.61 -11.24
C PHE A 157 2.92 3.60 -10.07
N LYS A 158 2.55 2.90 -9.00
CA LYS A 158 3.46 2.58 -7.90
C LYS A 158 4.23 1.31 -8.24
N ILE A 159 5.55 1.39 -8.26
CA ILE A 159 6.45 0.28 -8.60
C ILE A 159 7.22 -0.17 -7.36
N ILE A 160 7.26 -1.48 -7.13
CA ILE A 160 8.03 -2.09 -6.04
C ILE A 160 9.28 -2.74 -6.66
N LYS A 161 10.48 -2.28 -6.28
CA LYS A 161 11.75 -2.86 -6.73
C LYS A 161 12.37 -3.75 -5.64
N ASN A 162 12.59 -5.02 -5.97
CA ASN A 162 13.16 -6.06 -5.10
C ASN A 162 14.68 -6.21 -5.23
#